data_AF-A0A564Q7D8-F1
#
_entry.id   AF-A0A564Q7D8-F1
#
_cell.length_a   1.000
_cell.length_b   1.000
_cell.length_c   1.000
_cell.angle_alpha   90.00
_cell.angle_beta   90.00
_cell.angle_gamma   90.00
#
_symmetry.space_group_name_H-M   'P 1'
#
loop_
_entity.id
_entity.type
_entity.pdbx_description
1 polymer ?
#
loop_
_entity_poly.entity_id
_entity_poly.type
_entity_poly.pdbx_seq_one_letter_code
_entity_poly.pdbx_strand_id
1 'polypeptide(L)'
;MQRLGNRTLSTNSVKEHVMNQIRLTYEKGTILVKGNIRVPNTAWDSRSNAHRAMAIYYKDILDYLERSKIDFSDDVLELIPAPLFKSSIKLRRYQQDALDSWLMAEKRGVIVLPTGSGKTLIALKAISTLNLSAIVIVPTLDLMGQWRSQISEEFDVEVGMYGGGEHILQPITVATYDTAYITAGEIGNRFSLVIFDEVHHLPSSGYAHIAEMFASPYRMGLTAT
;
A
#
# COMPACT_ATOMS: atom_id res chain seq x y z
N MET A 1 14.70 -58.53 17.82
CA MET A 1 15.95 -57.78 18.00
C MET A 1 16.37 -57.21 16.64
N GLN A 2 15.90 -56.03 16.28
CA GLN A 2 16.44 -55.19 15.19
C GLN A 2 15.89 -53.77 15.39
N ARG A 3 16.80 -52.79 15.55
CA ARG A 3 16.52 -51.40 15.94
C ARG A 3 16.00 -50.60 14.74
N LEU A 4 14.87 -49.93 14.91
CA LEU A 4 14.43 -48.81 14.07
C LEU A 4 15.43 -47.66 14.24
N GLY A 5 16.10 -47.26 13.17
CA GLY A 5 16.98 -46.10 13.13
C GLY A 5 16.15 -44.81 13.17
N ASN A 6 16.01 -44.22 14.35
CA ASN A 6 15.59 -42.82 14.48
C ASN A 6 16.68 -41.94 13.83
N ARG A 7 16.40 -41.42 12.63
CA ARG A 7 17.13 -40.29 12.06
C ARG A 7 16.79 -39.06 12.89
N THR A 8 17.58 -38.80 13.92
CA THR A 8 17.59 -37.53 14.61
C THR A 8 18.00 -36.46 13.61
N LEU A 9 17.06 -35.64 13.15
CA LEU A 9 17.37 -34.40 12.44
C LEU A 9 18.29 -33.58 13.33
N SER A 10 19.49 -33.27 12.86
CA SER A 10 20.45 -32.51 13.65
C SER A 10 19.90 -31.10 13.89
N THR A 11 20.04 -30.59 15.11
CA THR A 11 19.67 -29.22 15.48
C THR A 11 20.40 -28.14 14.66
N ASN A 12 21.49 -28.50 13.98
CA ASN A 12 22.17 -27.64 13.01
C ASN A 12 21.41 -27.52 11.68
N SER A 13 20.78 -28.59 11.19
CA SER A 13 19.99 -28.53 9.95
C SER A 13 18.75 -27.63 10.07
N VAL A 14 18.13 -27.57 11.26
CA VAL A 14 17.00 -26.69 11.54
C VAL A 14 17.46 -25.23 11.68
N LYS A 15 18.61 -24.98 12.32
CA LYS A 15 19.19 -23.62 12.43
C LYS A 15 19.71 -23.08 11.09
N GLU A 16 20.31 -23.92 10.25
CA GLU A 16 20.71 -23.55 8.88
C GLU A 16 19.49 -23.26 7.99
N HIS A 17 18.41 -24.04 8.13
CA HIS A 17 17.18 -23.80 7.37
C HIS A 17 16.52 -22.47 7.78
N VAL A 18 16.57 -22.10 9.06
CA VAL A 18 16.07 -20.81 9.57
C VAL A 18 16.97 -19.63 9.19
N MET A 19 18.29 -19.83 9.05
CA MET A 19 19.24 -18.77 8.65
C MET A 19 19.25 -18.47 7.13
N ASN A 20 18.63 -19.32 6.30
CA ASN A 20 18.58 -19.16 4.85
C ASN A 20 17.23 -18.68 4.32
N GLN A 21 16.25 -18.40 5.20
CA GLN A 21 14.95 -17.90 4.75
C GLN A 21 15.05 -16.43 4.34
N ILE A 22 14.60 -16.16 3.11
CA ILE A 22 14.48 -14.80 2.61
C ILE A 22 13.42 -14.09 3.44
N ARG A 23 13.72 -12.88 3.90
CA ARG A 23 12.81 -12.09 4.73
C ARG A 23 12.66 -10.70 4.14
N LEU A 24 11.41 -10.30 3.93
CA LEU A 24 11.03 -8.96 3.50
C LEU A 24 10.59 -8.16 4.71
N THR A 25 11.13 -6.96 4.88
CA THR A 25 10.72 -6.02 5.94
C THR A 25 10.66 -4.62 5.39
N TYR A 26 9.73 -3.80 5.89
CA TYR A 26 9.67 -2.38 5.57
C TYR A 26 10.61 -1.56 6.48
N GLU A 27 11.32 -0.59 5.91
CA GLU A 27 12.13 0.36 6.68
C GLU A 27 12.13 1.73 5.99
N LYS A 28 11.52 2.74 6.62
CA LYS A 28 11.57 4.16 6.22
C LYS A 28 11.34 4.41 4.72
N GLY A 29 10.28 3.84 4.15
CA GLY A 29 9.93 4.01 2.73
C GLY A 29 10.62 3.04 1.77
N THR A 30 11.31 2.02 2.28
CA THR A 30 12.02 1.02 1.48
C THR A 30 11.71 -0.39 1.94
N ILE A 31 11.88 -1.36 1.03
CA ILE A 31 11.85 -2.79 1.36
C ILE A 31 13.27 -3.27 1.54
N LEU A 32 13.55 -3.89 2.67
CA LEU A 32 14.74 -4.68 2.92
C LEU A 32 14.45 -6.15 2.58
N VAL A 33 15.33 -6.74 1.80
CA VAL A 33 15.35 -8.14 1.41
C VAL A 33 16.59 -8.76 2.02
N LYS A 34 16.40 -9.43 3.17
CA LYS A 34 17.46 -10.17 3.85
C LYS A 34 17.51 -11.60 3.30
N GLY A 35 18.73 -12.10 3.09
CA GLY A 35 18.99 -13.43 2.54
C GLY A 35 19.96 -13.37 1.36
N ASN A 36 20.38 -14.54 0.87
CA ASN A 36 21.35 -14.68 -0.22
C ASN A 36 20.67 -14.65 -1.60
N ILE A 37 19.87 -13.61 -1.86
CA ILE A 37 19.23 -13.41 -3.17
C ILE A 37 19.21 -11.95 -3.57
N ARG A 38 19.44 -11.71 -4.86
CA ARG A 38 19.12 -10.44 -5.49
C ARG A 38 17.78 -10.55 -6.21
N VAL A 39 16.85 -9.69 -5.86
CA VAL A 39 15.54 -9.57 -6.51
C VAL A 39 15.48 -8.29 -7.36
N PRO A 40 14.53 -8.16 -8.31
CA PRO A 40 14.39 -6.97 -9.14
C PRO A 40 14.31 -5.68 -8.34
N ASN A 41 14.75 -4.57 -8.95
CA ASN A 41 14.70 -3.22 -8.37
C ASN A 41 15.48 -3.02 -7.06
N THR A 42 16.32 -3.98 -6.66
CA THR A 42 17.16 -3.86 -5.45
C THR A 42 18.61 -3.50 -5.73
N ALA A 43 19.18 -2.74 -4.80
CA ALA A 43 20.62 -2.49 -4.66
C ALA A 43 21.12 -3.05 -3.33
N TRP A 44 22.40 -3.45 -3.25
CA TRP A 44 23.00 -3.92 -2.00
C TRP A 44 23.21 -2.74 -1.04
N ASP A 45 22.77 -2.89 0.21
CA ASP A 45 23.00 -1.95 1.31
C ASP A 45 23.91 -2.60 2.35
N SER A 46 25.17 -2.18 2.36
CA SER A 46 26.19 -2.70 3.29
C SER A 46 25.93 -2.36 4.74
N ARG A 47 25.18 -1.27 5.03
CA ARG A 47 24.87 -0.86 6.41
C ARG A 47 23.86 -1.80 7.05
N SER A 48 22.87 -2.24 6.28
CA SER A 48 21.82 -3.15 6.73
C SER A 48 22.10 -4.62 6.39
N ASN A 49 23.20 -4.90 5.69
CA ASN A 49 23.59 -6.23 5.20
C ASN A 49 22.44 -6.94 4.47
N ALA A 50 21.80 -6.22 3.54
CA ALA A 50 20.60 -6.64 2.84
C ALA A 50 20.49 -5.99 1.46
N HIS A 51 19.66 -6.56 0.58
CA HIS A 51 19.22 -5.88 -0.63
C HIS A 51 18.08 -4.90 -0.29
N ARG A 52 18.09 -3.70 -0.87
CA ARG A 52 17.11 -2.64 -0.61
C ARG A 52 16.49 -2.12 -1.90
N ALA A 53 15.18 -1.88 -1.90
CA ALA A 53 14.43 -1.22 -2.97
C ALA A 53 13.47 -0.18 -2.39
N MET A 54 13.02 0.80 -3.20
CA MET A 54 11.90 1.65 -2.79
C MET A 54 10.63 0.81 -2.55
N ALA A 55 9.80 1.23 -1.59
CA ALA A 55 8.62 0.47 -1.17
C ALA A 55 7.60 0.24 -2.30
N ILE A 56 7.53 1.13 -3.29
CA ILE A 56 6.69 0.97 -4.48
C ILE A 56 6.93 -0.35 -5.25
N TYR A 57 8.14 -0.91 -5.15
CA TYR A 57 8.50 -2.17 -5.81
C TYR A 57 8.07 -3.41 -5.02
N TYR A 58 7.41 -3.27 -3.88
CA TYR A 58 6.98 -4.38 -3.04
C TYR A 58 6.18 -5.44 -3.82
N LYS A 59 5.17 -5.03 -4.60
CA LYS A 59 4.39 -5.96 -5.42
C LYS A 59 5.24 -6.69 -6.45
N ASP A 60 6.17 -5.99 -7.11
CA ASP A 60 7.03 -6.59 -8.12
C ASP A 60 8.02 -7.60 -7.50
N ILE A 61 8.47 -7.35 -6.26
CA ILE A 61 9.32 -8.26 -5.49
C ILE A 61 8.54 -9.52 -5.10
N LEU A 62 7.30 -9.38 -4.60
CA LEU A 62 6.43 -10.51 -4.29
C LEU A 62 6.17 -11.35 -5.54
N ASP A 63 5.73 -10.71 -6.63
CA ASP A 63 5.42 -11.39 -7.89
C ASP A 63 6.65 -12.16 -8.41
N TYR A 64 7.86 -11.63 -8.25
CA TYR A 64 9.10 -12.33 -8.63
C TYR A 64 9.37 -13.56 -7.75
N LEU A 65 9.29 -13.42 -6.43
CA LEU A 65 9.58 -14.52 -5.49
C LEU A 65 8.58 -15.66 -5.65
N GLU A 66 7.30 -15.33 -5.78
CA GLU A 66 6.22 -16.30 -6.01
C GLU A 66 6.38 -17.04 -7.34
N ARG A 67 6.61 -16.32 -8.45
CA ARG A 67 6.82 -16.94 -9.77
C ARG A 67 8.06 -17.82 -9.81
N SER A 68 9.08 -17.44 -9.05
CA SER A 68 10.33 -18.21 -8.92
C SER A 68 10.21 -19.38 -7.94
N LYS A 69 9.06 -19.53 -7.24
CA LYS A 69 8.82 -20.55 -6.21
C LYS A 69 9.87 -20.54 -5.11
N ILE A 70 10.25 -19.34 -4.68
CA ILE A 70 11.23 -19.11 -3.63
C ILE A 70 10.48 -18.89 -2.33
N ASP A 71 10.80 -19.63 -1.29
CA ASP A 71 10.19 -19.47 0.02
C ASP A 71 10.71 -18.19 0.71
N PHE A 72 9.80 -17.38 1.24
CA PHE A 72 10.11 -16.16 1.98
C PHE A 72 9.11 -15.91 3.11
N SER A 73 9.55 -15.11 4.09
CA SER A 73 8.69 -14.49 5.10
C SER A 73 8.43 -13.04 4.72
N ASP A 74 7.16 -12.62 4.79
CA ASP A 74 6.75 -11.26 4.50
C ASP A 74 6.29 -10.53 5.75
N ASP A 75 7.11 -9.59 6.21
CA ASP A 75 6.83 -8.67 7.31
C ASP A 75 6.89 -7.21 6.81
N VAL A 76 6.50 -6.96 5.55
CA VAL A 76 6.49 -5.61 4.98
C VAL A 76 5.30 -4.80 5.48
N LEU A 77 4.08 -5.32 5.28
CA LEU A 77 2.85 -4.59 5.57
C LEU A 77 2.39 -4.78 7.02
N GLU A 78 2.19 -3.67 7.73
CA GLU A 78 1.62 -3.62 9.07
C GLU A 78 0.25 -2.94 9.01
N LEU A 79 -0.69 -3.62 8.34
CA LEU A 79 -1.99 -3.06 7.98
C LEU A 79 -2.83 -2.71 9.22
N ILE A 80 -3.49 -1.55 9.15
CA ILE A 80 -4.54 -1.20 10.10
C ILE A 80 -5.76 -2.11 9.84
N PRO A 81 -6.27 -2.85 10.83
CA PRO A 81 -7.44 -3.70 10.65
C PRO A 81 -8.67 -2.89 10.22
N ALA A 82 -9.28 -3.26 9.10
CA ALA A 82 -10.44 -2.55 8.55
C ALA A 82 -11.76 -3.28 8.87
N PRO A 83 -12.83 -2.55 9.26
CA PRO A 83 -14.17 -3.13 9.32
C PRO A 83 -14.70 -3.35 7.89
N LEU A 84 -15.88 -3.97 7.80
CA LEU A 84 -16.60 -4.07 6.53
C LEU A 84 -17.19 -2.70 6.15
N PHE A 85 -16.73 -2.13 5.04
CA PHE A 85 -17.27 -0.88 4.48
C PHE A 85 -18.39 -1.21 3.49
N LYS A 86 -19.64 -1.00 3.91
CA LYS A 86 -20.81 -1.18 3.03
C LYS A 86 -21.06 0.11 2.27
N SER A 87 -21.14 0.02 0.95
CA SER A 87 -21.45 1.18 0.11
C SER A 87 -22.86 1.10 -0.49
N SER A 88 -23.61 2.19 -0.34
CA SER A 88 -24.91 2.40 -0.98
C SER A 88 -24.82 3.13 -2.33
N ILE A 89 -23.64 3.69 -2.65
CA ILE A 89 -23.36 4.40 -3.91
C ILE A 89 -23.72 3.54 -5.12
N LYS A 90 -24.55 4.13 -6.00
CA LYS A 90 -24.84 3.67 -7.35
C LYS A 90 -24.06 4.52 -8.34
N LEU A 91 -23.04 3.92 -8.95
CA LEU A 91 -22.23 4.57 -9.97
C LEU A 91 -23.03 4.73 -11.28
N ARG A 92 -22.81 5.84 -11.97
CA ARG A 92 -23.23 6.00 -13.37
C ARG A 92 -22.41 5.07 -14.26
N ARG A 93 -22.92 4.73 -15.45
CA ARG A 93 -22.25 3.81 -16.38
C ARG A 93 -20.75 4.12 -16.59
N TYR A 94 -20.43 5.37 -16.93
CA TYR A 94 -19.02 5.76 -17.16
C TYR A 94 -18.15 5.68 -15.89
N GLN A 95 -18.73 5.85 -14.70
CA GLN A 95 -18.02 5.73 -13.43
C GLN A 95 -17.75 4.25 -13.10
N GLN A 96 -18.73 3.38 -13.40
CA GLN A 96 -18.57 1.93 -13.27
C GLN A 96 -17.53 1.41 -14.25
N ASP A 97 -17.59 1.82 -15.52
CA ASP A 97 -16.61 1.46 -16.55
C ASP A 97 -15.17 1.87 -16.13
N ALA A 98 -15.03 3.05 -15.51
CA ALA A 98 -13.74 3.51 -14.97
C ALA A 98 -13.26 2.67 -13.78
N LEU A 99 -14.15 2.34 -12.84
CA LEU A 99 -13.82 1.45 -11.72
C LEU A 99 -13.41 0.06 -12.20
N ASP A 100 -14.18 -0.52 -13.12
CA ASP A 100 -13.93 -1.86 -13.68
C ASP A 100 -12.60 -1.90 -14.44
N SER A 101 -12.30 -0.85 -15.20
CA SER A 101 -11.00 -0.71 -15.88
C SER A 101 -9.85 -0.68 -14.88
N TRP A 102 -9.98 0.06 -13.78
CA TRP A 102 -8.98 0.08 -12.71
C TRP A 102 -8.87 -1.28 -12.01
N LEU A 103 -9.97 -1.97 -11.75
CA LEU A 103 -9.99 -3.32 -11.17
C LEU A 103 -9.27 -4.35 -12.06
N MET A 104 -9.46 -4.27 -13.38
CA MET A 104 -8.80 -5.11 -14.39
C MET A 104 -7.31 -4.79 -14.54
N ALA A 105 -6.92 -3.52 -14.36
CA ALA A 105 -5.53 -3.07 -14.35
C ALA A 105 -4.81 -3.39 -13.02
N GLU A 106 -5.09 -4.55 -12.44
CA GLU A 106 -4.55 -4.99 -11.14
C GLU A 106 -4.72 -3.98 -10.00
N LYS A 107 -5.76 -3.13 -10.06
CA LYS A 107 -6.04 -2.08 -9.08
C LYS A 107 -4.90 -1.06 -8.96
N ARG A 108 -4.17 -0.83 -10.07
CA ARG A 108 -3.07 0.14 -10.17
C ARG A 108 -3.28 1.01 -11.41
N GLY A 109 -3.60 2.29 -11.22
CA GLY A 109 -3.77 3.20 -12.34
C GLY A 109 -4.30 4.57 -11.98
N VAL A 110 -4.48 5.41 -13.00
CA VAL A 110 -5.04 6.76 -12.88
C VAL A 110 -6.39 6.82 -13.60
N ILE A 111 -7.40 7.38 -12.93
CA ILE A 111 -8.72 7.66 -13.48
C ILE A 111 -8.80 9.16 -13.76
N VAL A 112 -8.95 9.50 -15.05
CA VAL A 112 -9.06 10.88 -15.52
C VAL A 112 -10.53 11.18 -15.83
N LEU A 113 -11.13 12.09 -15.07
CA LEU A 113 -12.52 12.52 -15.29
C LEU A 113 -12.69 14.02 -14.99
N PRO A 114 -13.56 14.75 -15.71
CA PRO A 114 -13.79 16.18 -15.49
C PRO A 114 -14.15 16.52 -14.04
N THR A 115 -13.95 17.77 -13.62
CA THR A 115 -14.46 18.24 -12.32
C THR A 115 -15.98 18.06 -12.22
N GLY A 116 -16.49 17.77 -11.03
CA GLY A 116 -17.92 17.49 -10.80
C GLY A 116 -18.44 16.15 -11.37
N SER A 117 -17.59 15.35 -12.02
CA SER A 117 -17.97 14.04 -12.58
C SER A 117 -18.16 12.94 -11.52
N GLY A 118 -17.80 13.19 -10.27
CA GLY A 118 -17.92 12.25 -9.15
C GLY A 118 -16.71 11.33 -8.96
N LYS A 119 -15.48 11.83 -9.13
CA LYS A 119 -14.24 11.07 -8.86
C LYS A 119 -14.24 10.44 -7.46
N THR A 120 -14.69 11.19 -6.45
CA THR A 120 -14.80 10.69 -5.07
C THR A 120 -15.74 9.48 -4.96
N LEU A 121 -16.85 9.45 -5.70
CA LEU A 121 -17.78 8.31 -5.66
C LEU A 121 -17.12 7.02 -6.15
N ILE A 122 -16.26 7.12 -7.17
CA ILE A 122 -15.50 5.98 -7.68
C ILE A 122 -14.50 5.49 -6.61
N ALA A 123 -13.83 6.41 -5.94
CA ALA A 123 -12.87 6.10 -4.89
C ALA A 123 -13.54 5.45 -3.67
N LEU A 124 -14.65 5.99 -3.20
CA LEU A 124 -15.47 5.38 -2.13
C LEU A 124 -15.95 3.98 -2.54
N LYS A 125 -16.37 3.81 -3.81
CA LYS A 125 -16.74 2.49 -4.30
C LYS A 125 -15.54 1.53 -4.35
N ALA A 126 -14.35 2.01 -4.69
CA ALA A 126 -13.13 1.21 -4.66
C ALA A 126 -12.77 0.78 -3.23
N ILE A 127 -12.85 1.68 -2.25
CA ILE A 127 -12.61 1.39 -0.83
C ILE A 127 -13.55 0.27 -0.35
N SER A 128 -14.85 0.40 -0.59
CA SER A 128 -15.84 -0.63 -0.21
C SER A 128 -15.74 -1.92 -1.02
N THR A 129 -15.18 -1.87 -2.23
CA THR A 129 -14.93 -3.08 -3.03
C THR A 129 -13.74 -3.86 -2.49
N LEU A 130 -12.68 -3.17 -2.05
CA LEU A 130 -11.50 -3.82 -1.49
C LEU A 130 -11.67 -4.24 -0.02
N ASN A 131 -12.41 -3.47 0.79
CA ASN A 131 -12.56 -3.70 2.24
C ASN A 131 -11.22 -3.87 2.97
N LEU A 132 -10.27 -3.01 2.65
CA LEU A 132 -8.93 -2.97 3.26
C LEU A 132 -8.63 -1.54 3.71
N SER A 133 -7.56 -1.38 4.51
CA SER A 133 -7.13 -0.06 4.93
C SER A 133 -6.72 0.81 3.74
N ALA A 134 -7.18 2.05 3.75
CA ALA A 134 -6.99 3.02 2.68
C ALA A 134 -6.50 4.35 3.21
N ILE A 135 -5.58 4.99 2.48
CA ILE A 135 -5.20 6.38 2.71
C ILE A 135 -5.53 7.20 1.46
N VAL A 136 -6.13 8.37 1.66
CA VAL A 136 -6.40 9.35 0.62
C VAL A 136 -5.47 10.55 0.81
N ILE A 137 -4.68 10.87 -0.20
CA ILE A 137 -3.73 11.97 -0.19
C ILE A 137 -4.29 13.11 -1.03
N VAL A 138 -4.47 14.28 -0.41
CA VAL A 138 -5.16 15.45 -1.00
C VAL A 138 -4.29 16.71 -0.93
N PRO A 139 -4.49 17.71 -1.82
CA PRO A 139 -3.61 18.88 -1.85
C PRO A 139 -3.89 19.91 -0.75
N THR A 140 -5.10 20.01 -0.21
CA THR A 140 -5.47 21.05 0.77
C THR A 140 -6.21 20.50 1.98
N LEU A 141 -6.17 21.25 3.10
CA LEU A 141 -6.94 20.93 4.31
C LEU A 141 -8.46 21.01 4.08
N ASP A 142 -8.91 21.89 3.19
CA ASP A 142 -10.33 21.99 2.83
C ASP A 142 -10.81 20.70 2.15
N LEU A 143 -10.03 20.18 1.19
CA LEU A 143 -10.33 18.89 0.55
C LEU A 143 -10.25 17.74 1.57
N MET A 144 -9.31 17.81 2.51
CA MET A 144 -9.19 16.83 3.58
C MET A 144 -10.47 16.78 4.43
N GLY A 145 -11.04 17.93 4.78
CA GLY A 145 -12.34 18.03 5.45
C GLY A 145 -13.50 17.48 4.60
N GLN A 146 -13.53 17.79 3.30
CA GLN A 146 -14.57 17.28 2.38
C GLN A 146 -14.53 15.74 2.27
N TRP A 147 -13.33 15.18 2.09
CA TRP A 147 -13.15 13.73 2.03
C TRP A 147 -13.55 13.06 3.34
N ARG A 148 -13.18 13.63 4.50
CA ARG A 148 -13.64 13.14 5.81
C ARG A 148 -15.16 13.05 5.86
N SER A 149 -15.87 14.13 5.53
CA SER A 149 -17.34 14.16 5.56
C SER A 149 -17.93 13.10 4.64
N GLN A 150 -17.45 13.00 3.39
CA GLN A 150 -17.98 12.04 2.42
C GLN A 150 -17.74 10.58 2.80
N ILE A 151 -16.58 10.27 3.39
CA ILE A 151 -16.26 8.92 3.87
C ILE A 151 -17.13 8.58 5.08
N SER A 152 -17.25 9.49 6.06
CA SER A 152 -18.07 9.28 7.25
C SER A 152 -19.55 9.11 6.90
N GLU A 153 -20.08 9.92 5.98
CA GLU A 153 -21.46 9.81 5.50
C GLU A 153 -21.75 8.48 4.80
N GLU A 154 -20.82 7.99 3.97
CA GLU A 154 -21.03 6.76 3.20
C GLU A 154 -20.86 5.48 4.04
N PHE A 155 -19.92 5.46 4.99
CA PHE A 155 -19.55 4.24 5.72
C PHE A 155 -19.95 4.21 7.19
N ASP A 156 -20.40 5.33 7.77
CA ASP A 156 -20.71 5.46 9.20
C ASP A 156 -19.50 5.06 10.08
N VAL A 157 -18.32 5.60 9.75
CA VAL A 157 -17.06 5.33 10.46
C VAL A 157 -16.30 6.60 10.80
N GLU A 158 -15.47 6.50 11.85
CA GLU A 158 -14.44 7.49 12.15
C GLU A 158 -13.34 7.45 11.10
N VAL A 159 -12.96 8.64 10.62
CA VAL A 159 -11.95 8.82 9.58
C VAL A 159 -10.72 9.46 10.20
N GLY A 160 -9.57 8.84 9.94
CA GLY A 160 -8.28 9.32 10.43
C GLY A 160 -7.91 10.59 9.70
N MET A 161 -7.37 11.55 10.45
CA MET A 161 -6.91 12.83 9.93
C MET A 161 -5.41 12.93 10.19
N TYR A 162 -4.65 13.03 9.11
CA TYR A 162 -3.18 13.08 9.15
C TYR A 162 -2.66 14.31 8.41
N GLY A 163 -2.76 15.46 9.08
CA GLY A 163 -2.47 16.80 8.55
C GLY A 163 -3.15 17.89 9.36
N GLY A 164 -2.71 19.15 9.20
CA GLY A 164 -3.34 20.30 9.87
C GLY A 164 -3.19 20.32 11.39
N GLY A 165 -2.22 19.58 11.94
CA GLY A 165 -2.00 19.42 13.39
C GLY A 165 -2.56 18.11 13.97
N GLU A 166 -3.32 17.34 13.19
CA GLU A 166 -3.80 16.01 13.57
C GLU A 166 -2.90 14.91 12.99
N HIS A 167 -2.63 13.86 13.79
CA HIS A 167 -1.83 12.70 13.39
C HIS A 167 -2.52 11.40 13.81
N ILE A 168 -3.80 11.26 13.46
CA ILE A 168 -4.64 10.13 13.83
C ILE A 168 -4.76 9.18 12.64
N LEU A 169 -4.30 7.95 12.83
CA LEU A 169 -4.49 6.87 11.86
C LEU A 169 -5.74 6.06 12.19
N GLN A 170 -6.55 5.81 11.17
CA GLN A 170 -7.74 4.95 11.20
C GLN A 170 -7.72 4.06 9.94
N PRO A 171 -8.59 3.03 9.86
CA PRO A 171 -8.67 2.16 8.69
C PRO A 171 -8.83 2.92 7.37
N ILE A 172 -9.59 4.01 7.38
CA ILE A 172 -9.59 5.00 6.31
C ILE A 172 -9.01 6.29 6.89
N THR A 173 -7.95 6.79 6.26
CA THR A 173 -7.26 8.01 6.69
C THR A 173 -7.15 8.98 5.53
N VAL A 174 -7.30 10.27 5.78
CA VAL A 174 -7.04 11.34 4.81
C VAL A 174 -5.82 12.14 5.26
N ALA A 175 -4.91 12.41 4.34
CA ALA A 175 -3.67 13.14 4.60
C ALA A 175 -3.43 14.21 3.54
N THR A 176 -2.76 15.30 3.90
CA THR A 176 -2.31 16.26 2.89
C THR A 176 -1.02 15.81 2.22
N TYR A 177 -0.77 16.24 0.98
CA TYR A 177 0.52 16.02 0.31
C TYR A 177 1.71 16.50 1.15
N ASP A 178 1.62 17.69 1.76
CA ASP A 178 2.69 18.23 2.59
C ASP A 178 2.99 17.37 3.82
N THR A 179 1.94 16.82 4.45
CA THR A 179 2.14 15.94 5.61
C THR A 179 2.69 14.60 5.16
N ALA A 180 2.13 14.01 4.10
CA ALA A 180 2.59 12.75 3.53
C ALA A 180 4.06 12.84 3.05
N TYR A 181 4.49 13.98 2.52
CA TYR A 181 5.90 14.20 2.13
C TYR A 181 6.87 13.98 3.29
N ILE A 182 6.47 14.34 4.51
CA ILE A 182 7.31 14.22 5.71
C ILE A 182 7.18 12.81 6.32
N THR A 183 5.99 12.20 6.24
CA THR A 183 5.67 11.01 7.05
C THR A 183 5.52 9.72 6.25
N ALA A 184 5.57 9.75 4.91
CA ALA A 184 5.41 8.55 4.08
C ALA A 184 6.37 7.42 4.47
N GLY A 185 7.59 7.75 4.90
CA GLY A 185 8.55 6.77 5.38
C GLY A 185 8.07 6.00 6.62
N GLU A 186 7.23 6.59 7.45
CA GLU A 186 6.70 5.99 8.69
C GLU A 186 5.38 5.25 8.46
N ILE A 187 4.51 5.77 7.58
CA ILE A 187 3.15 5.24 7.38
C ILE A 187 2.99 4.41 6.10
N GLY A 188 4.02 4.34 5.25
CA GLY A 188 3.95 3.74 3.91
C GLY A 188 3.61 2.25 3.86
N ASN A 189 3.68 1.54 4.98
CA ASN A 189 3.31 0.12 5.10
C ASN A 189 2.00 -0.15 5.85
N ARG A 190 1.25 0.90 6.23
CA ARG A 190 0.06 0.79 7.08
C ARG A 190 -1.25 0.62 6.30
N PHE A 191 -1.19 0.87 4.99
CA PHE A 191 -2.36 0.94 4.11
C PHE A 191 -2.20 0.01 2.90
N SER A 192 -3.26 -0.73 2.57
CA SER A 192 -3.29 -1.57 1.36
C SER A 192 -3.59 -0.77 0.10
N LEU A 193 -4.43 0.25 0.22
CA LEU A 193 -4.82 1.15 -0.86
C LEU A 193 -4.28 2.56 -0.59
N VAL A 194 -3.61 3.14 -1.58
CA VAL A 194 -3.29 4.58 -1.61
C VAL A 194 -4.06 5.23 -2.75
N ILE A 195 -4.81 6.29 -2.43
CA ILE A 195 -5.54 7.13 -3.37
C ILE A 195 -4.87 8.50 -3.39
N PHE A 196 -4.52 8.99 -4.57
CA PHE A 196 -4.00 10.34 -4.78
C PHE A 196 -5.06 11.18 -5.48
N ASP A 197 -5.62 12.17 -4.78
CA ASP A 197 -6.56 13.12 -5.37
C ASP A 197 -5.80 14.30 -6.00
N GLU A 198 -6.31 14.80 -7.12
CA GLU A 198 -5.62 15.76 -7.99
C GLU A 198 -4.15 15.35 -8.27
N VAL A 199 -3.98 14.10 -8.74
CA VAL A 199 -2.67 13.46 -8.91
C VAL A 199 -1.73 14.19 -9.88
N HIS A 200 -2.22 15.18 -10.65
CA HIS A 200 -1.36 16.07 -11.44
C HIS A 200 -0.39 16.91 -10.58
N HIS A 201 -0.58 16.97 -9.25
CA HIS A 201 0.43 17.53 -8.33
C HIS A 201 1.61 16.57 -8.07
N LEU A 202 1.39 15.26 -8.21
CA LEU A 202 2.38 14.21 -7.93
C LEU A 202 3.70 14.31 -8.73
N PRO A 203 3.74 14.78 -10.00
CA PRO A 203 4.98 14.88 -10.79
C PRO A 203 5.97 15.94 -10.32
N SER A 204 5.61 16.80 -9.36
CA SER A 204 6.62 17.65 -8.70
C SER A 204 7.63 16.74 -7.98
N SER A 205 8.92 17.04 -8.10
CA SER A 205 10.02 16.13 -7.69
C SER A 205 9.96 15.68 -6.22
N GLY A 206 9.27 16.42 -5.35
CA GLY A 206 9.03 16.02 -3.96
C GLY A 206 7.87 15.03 -3.79
N TYR A 207 6.76 15.21 -4.50
CA TYR A 207 5.54 14.42 -4.26
C TYR A 207 5.61 13.02 -4.90
N ALA A 208 6.40 12.82 -5.96
CA ALA A 208 6.67 11.49 -6.50
C ALA A 208 7.27 10.56 -5.43
N HIS A 209 8.09 11.11 -4.53
CA HIS A 209 8.72 10.35 -3.46
C HIS A 209 7.72 9.79 -2.45
N ILE A 210 6.59 10.48 -2.24
CA ILE A 210 5.49 9.96 -1.42
C ILE A 210 5.03 8.64 -2.01
N ALA A 211 4.72 8.59 -3.30
CA ALA A 211 4.32 7.35 -3.94
C ALA A 211 5.41 6.28 -3.80
N GLU A 212 6.67 6.60 -4.03
CA GLU A 212 7.76 5.63 -3.94
C GLU A 212 7.89 4.97 -2.56
N MET A 213 7.55 5.69 -1.49
CA MET A 213 7.63 5.21 -0.10
C MET A 213 6.44 4.35 0.35
N PHE A 214 5.32 4.33 -0.38
CA PHE A 214 4.19 3.45 -0.04
C PHE A 214 4.36 2.06 -0.63
N ALA A 215 4.35 1.05 0.24
CA ALA A 215 4.31 -0.37 -0.11
C ALA A 215 2.91 -0.83 -0.55
N SER A 216 1.91 0.06 -0.51
CA SER A 216 0.53 -0.24 -0.90
C SER A 216 0.47 -0.90 -2.29
N PRO A 217 -0.02 -2.16 -2.38
CA PRO A 217 -0.13 -2.87 -3.66
C PRO A 217 -1.21 -2.26 -4.57
N TYR A 218 -2.24 -1.66 -3.98
CA TYR A 218 -3.35 -1.03 -4.71
C TYR A 218 -3.19 0.49 -4.72
N ARG A 219 -3.34 1.08 -5.90
CA ARG A 219 -2.97 2.48 -6.15
C ARG A 219 -3.95 3.12 -7.11
N MET A 220 -4.55 4.23 -6.71
CA MET A 220 -5.50 4.97 -7.55
C MET A 220 -5.08 6.44 -7.61
N GLY A 221 -4.80 6.94 -8.80
CA GLY A 221 -4.73 8.38 -9.05
C GLY A 221 -6.08 8.90 -9.54
N LEU A 222 -6.50 10.06 -9.06
CA LEU A 222 -7.69 10.76 -9.53
C LEU A 222 -7.25 12.13 -10.05
N THR A 223 -7.66 12.50 -11.25
CA THR A 223 -7.38 13.85 -11.76
C THR A 223 -8.42 14.29 -12.79
N ALA A 224 -8.54 15.59 -12.99
CA ALA A 224 -9.34 16.19 -14.06
C ALA A 224 -8.52 16.59 -15.30
N THR A 225 -7.20 16.44 -15.26
CA THR A 225 -6.26 16.95 -16.27
C THR A 225 -5.27 15.88 -16.70
#